data_AF-A0A7J3S0S7-F1
#
_entry.id   AF-A0A7J3S0S7-F1
#
_cell.length_a   1.000
_cell.length_b   1.000
_cell.length_c   1.000
_cell.angle_alpha   90.00
_cell.angle_beta   90.00
_cell.angle_gamma   90.00
#
_symmetry.space_group_name_H-M   'P 1'
#
loop_
_entity.id
_entity.type
_entity.pdbx_description
1 polymer ?
#
loop_
_entity_poly.entity_id
_entity_poly.type
_entity_poly.pdbx_seq_one_letter_code
_entity_poly.pdbx_strand_id
1 'polypeptide(L)'
;MNESERRAYSVAFNVVVTFAVIILAFNLGNYLQLSFPVMGSSMLPAIHTGDLALVQPVQDASLIHVGDVVVYRAGGINVIHRVVKVQAVGGDTVLTVKGDNNRYADPVPVTSNLLVGKVVTVVQYLGTFVQPPYNYVVAFVLIVLLVVDYMDAGRAREGPRAPETSTPPTHPGGGFQQGPG
;
A
#
# COMPACT_ATOMS: atom_id res chain seq x y z
N MET A 1 3.02 25.19 22.86
CA MET A 1 2.11 24.73 21.79
C MET A 1 0.69 25.11 22.15
N ASN A 2 0.05 25.93 21.32
CA ASN A 2 -1.35 26.32 21.52
C ASN A 2 -2.30 25.17 21.08
N GLU A 3 -3.59 25.28 21.37
CA GLU A 3 -4.56 24.22 21.08
C GLU A 3 -4.77 24.00 19.57
N SER A 4 -4.68 25.07 18.76
CA SER A 4 -4.75 24.98 17.30
C SER A 4 -3.59 24.18 16.70
N GLU A 5 -2.37 24.38 17.20
CA GLU A 5 -1.19 23.62 16.77
C GLU A 5 -1.35 22.14 17.10
N ARG A 6 -1.76 21.80 18.34
CA ARG A 6 -2.04 20.41 18.74
C ARG A 6 -3.08 19.73 17.85
N ARG A 7 -4.18 20.42 17.54
CA ARG A 7 -5.21 19.91 16.64
C ARG A 7 -4.68 19.70 15.23
N ALA A 8 -3.94 20.67 14.69
CA ALA A 8 -3.32 20.56 13.36
C ALA A 8 -2.38 19.35 13.25
N TYR A 9 -1.49 19.14 14.23
CA TYR A 9 -0.61 17.97 14.27
C TYR A 9 -1.38 16.65 14.35
N SER A 10 -2.42 16.58 15.20
CA SER A 10 -3.23 15.36 15.32
C SER A 10 -3.96 15.02 14.01
N VAL A 11 -4.43 16.03 13.29
CA VAL A 11 -5.08 15.85 11.98
C VAL A 11 -4.07 15.39 10.94
N ALA A 12 -2.90 16.03 10.85
CA ALA A 12 -1.84 15.64 9.91
C ALA A 12 -1.39 14.19 10.14
N PHE A 13 -1.12 13.83 11.39
CA PHE A 13 -0.76 12.46 11.76
C PHE A 13 -1.83 11.45 11.37
N ASN A 14 -3.10 11.73 11.67
CA ASN A 14 -4.22 10.84 11.30
C ASN A 14 -4.35 10.68 9.79
N VAL A 15 -4.10 11.74 9.01
CA VAL A 15 -4.07 11.67 7.54
C VAL A 15 -2.94 10.76 7.07
N VAL A 16 -1.72 10.95 7.56
CA VAL A 16 -0.55 10.13 7.19
C VAL A 16 -0.79 8.65 7.53
N VAL A 17 -1.29 8.37 8.75
CA VAL A 17 -1.63 7.01 9.18
C VAL A 17 -2.71 6.39 8.30
N THR A 18 -3.75 7.14 7.96
CA THR A 18 -4.83 6.65 7.08
C THR A 18 -4.29 6.27 5.71
N PHE A 19 -3.49 7.13 5.09
CA PHE A 19 -2.84 6.82 3.81
C PHE A 19 -1.91 5.61 3.91
N ALA A 20 -1.13 5.49 5.00
CA ALA A 20 -0.26 4.35 5.21
C ALA A 20 -1.04 3.03 5.33
N VAL A 21 -2.16 3.02 6.07
CA VAL A 21 -3.02 1.84 6.20
C VAL A 21 -3.64 1.45 4.85
N ILE A 22 -4.11 2.41 4.06
CA ILE A 22 -4.67 2.15 2.73
C ILE A 22 -3.62 1.51 1.81
N ILE A 23 -2.40 2.06 1.77
CA ILE A 23 -1.32 1.54 0.92
C ILE A 23 -0.87 0.16 1.39
N LEU A 24 -0.78 -0.06 2.71
CA LEU A 24 -0.47 -1.36 3.28
C LEU A 24 -1.54 -2.40 2.90
N ALA A 25 -2.82 -2.03 2.96
CA ALA A 25 -3.93 -2.90 2.57
C ALA A 25 -3.83 -3.32 1.09
N PHE A 26 -3.51 -2.40 0.18
CA PHE A 26 -3.33 -2.72 -1.24
C PHE A 26 -2.07 -3.57 -1.50
N ASN A 27 -0.95 -3.29 -0.82
CA ASN A 27 0.25 -4.14 -0.92
C ASN A 27 -0.02 -5.55 -0.39
N LEU A 28 -0.76 -5.66 0.71
CA LEU A 28 -1.20 -6.95 1.24
C LEU A 28 -2.14 -7.67 0.27
N GLY A 29 -3.08 -6.94 -0.34
CA GLY A 29 -3.96 -7.48 -1.39
C GLY A 29 -3.17 -8.03 -2.58
N ASN A 30 -2.10 -7.35 -3.01
CA ASN A 30 -1.20 -7.82 -4.06
C ASN A 30 -0.48 -9.10 -3.64
N TYR A 31 0.09 -9.11 -2.42
CA TYR A 31 0.73 -10.30 -1.86
C TYR A 31 -0.21 -11.51 -1.77
N LEU A 32 -1.48 -11.28 -1.41
CA LEU A 32 -2.52 -12.31 -1.28
C LEU A 32 -3.22 -12.66 -2.60
N GLN A 33 -2.74 -12.15 -3.75
CA GLN A 33 -3.35 -12.40 -5.07
C GLN A 33 -4.81 -11.91 -5.19
N LEU A 34 -5.18 -10.88 -4.43
CA LEU A 34 -6.48 -10.21 -4.48
C LEU A 34 -6.46 -8.94 -5.33
N SER A 35 -5.27 -8.45 -5.69
CA SER A 35 -5.13 -7.32 -6.60
C SER A 35 -3.90 -7.49 -7.49
N PHE A 36 -4.05 -7.22 -8.78
CA PHE A 36 -2.97 -7.35 -9.77
C PHE A 36 -2.72 -6.00 -10.43
N PRO A 37 -1.54 -5.41 -10.25
CA PRO A 37 -1.19 -4.21 -10.98
C PRO A 37 -0.99 -4.54 -12.47
N VAL A 38 -1.65 -3.76 -13.32
CA VAL A 38 -1.77 -4.04 -14.75
C VAL A 38 -0.54 -3.55 -15.49
N MET A 39 0.02 -4.42 -16.33
CA MET A 39 1.14 -4.13 -17.21
C MET A 39 0.81 -4.53 -18.65
N GLY A 40 1.23 -3.70 -19.61
CA GLY A 40 1.07 -3.96 -21.04
C GLY A 40 -0.15 -3.28 -21.67
N SER A 41 -0.38 -3.57 -22.95
CA SER A 41 -1.38 -2.90 -23.80
C SER A 41 -2.44 -3.84 -24.36
N SER A 42 -2.43 -5.13 -23.97
CA SER A 42 -3.32 -6.16 -24.51
C SER A 42 -4.79 -5.94 -24.14
N MET A 43 -5.07 -5.24 -23.05
CA MET A 43 -6.42 -4.94 -22.57
C MET A 43 -6.90 -3.53 -22.91
N LEU A 44 -6.16 -2.77 -23.73
CA LEU A 44 -6.62 -1.46 -24.18
C LEU A 44 -7.86 -1.59 -25.09
N PRO A 45 -8.77 -0.60 -25.07
CA PRO A 45 -8.81 0.57 -24.19
C PRO A 45 -9.49 0.31 -22.83
N ALA A 46 -9.90 -0.92 -22.54
CA ALA A 46 -10.70 -1.23 -21.35
C ALA A 46 -9.90 -1.14 -20.05
N ILE A 47 -8.64 -1.56 -20.06
CA ILE A 47 -7.74 -1.57 -18.90
C ILE A 47 -6.36 -1.08 -19.34
N HIS A 48 -5.80 -0.12 -18.59
CA HIS A 48 -4.55 0.56 -18.93
C HIS A 48 -3.39 0.08 -18.05
N THR A 49 -2.16 0.20 -18.55
CA THR A 49 -0.97 0.05 -17.71
C THR A 49 -1.00 1.07 -16.58
N GLY A 50 -0.70 0.63 -15.36
CA GLY A 50 -0.77 1.46 -14.15
C GLY A 50 -2.10 1.38 -13.41
N ASP A 51 -3.10 0.70 -13.97
CA ASP A 51 -4.33 0.37 -13.24
C ASP A 51 -4.09 -0.77 -12.24
N LEU A 52 -4.97 -0.89 -11.25
CA LEU A 52 -5.00 -1.98 -10.29
C LEU A 52 -6.27 -2.81 -10.47
N ALA A 53 -6.15 -4.03 -10.97
CA ALA A 53 -7.27 -4.96 -11.09
C ALA A 53 -7.53 -5.63 -9.74
N LEU A 54 -8.71 -5.44 -9.16
CA LEU A 54 -9.15 -6.18 -7.98
C LEU A 54 -9.79 -7.49 -8.42
N VAL A 55 -9.36 -8.58 -7.79
CA VAL A 55 -9.67 -9.93 -8.22
C VAL A 55 -10.36 -10.68 -7.10
N GLN A 56 -11.49 -11.30 -7.45
CA GLN A 56 -12.09 -12.35 -6.66
C GLN A 56 -11.44 -13.68 -7.05
N PRO A 57 -10.78 -14.40 -6.13
CA PRO A 57 -10.26 -15.72 -6.42
C PRO A 57 -11.40 -16.66 -6.82
N VAL A 58 -11.22 -17.36 -7.93
CA VAL A 58 -12.20 -18.33 -8.45
C VAL A 58 -11.43 -19.58 -8.84
N GLN A 59 -11.75 -20.70 -8.20
CA GLN A 59 -11.11 -21.99 -8.46
C GLN A 59 -11.89 -22.83 -9.48
N ASP A 60 -13.18 -22.54 -9.67
CA ASP A 60 -14.04 -23.26 -10.59
C ASP A 60 -14.37 -22.38 -11.81
N ALA A 61 -13.84 -22.78 -12.97
CA ALA A 61 -14.10 -22.10 -14.23
C ALA A 61 -15.58 -22.13 -14.66
N SER A 62 -16.41 -23.02 -14.08
CA SER A 62 -17.85 -23.08 -14.35
C SER A 62 -18.60 -21.80 -13.92
N LEU A 63 -18.02 -21.04 -12.98
CA LEU A 63 -18.57 -19.77 -12.49
C LEU A 63 -18.27 -18.58 -13.41
N ILE A 64 -17.47 -18.80 -14.46
CA ILE A 64 -16.99 -17.77 -15.37
C ILE A 64 -17.86 -17.73 -16.63
N HIS A 65 -18.21 -16.51 -17.07
CA HIS A 65 -19.07 -16.28 -18.21
C HIS A 65 -18.34 -15.56 -19.35
N VAL A 66 -18.86 -15.68 -20.57
CA VAL A 66 -18.37 -14.88 -21.70
C VAL A 66 -18.51 -13.39 -21.37
N GLY A 67 -17.44 -12.63 -21.62
CA GLY A 67 -17.36 -11.20 -21.31
C GLY A 67 -16.63 -10.90 -19.99
N ASP A 68 -16.51 -11.88 -19.09
CA ASP A 68 -15.73 -11.72 -17.85
C ASP A 68 -14.26 -11.48 -18.17
N VAL A 69 -13.61 -10.63 -17.35
CA VAL A 69 -12.16 -10.48 -17.37
C VAL A 69 -11.58 -11.36 -16.27
N VAL A 70 -10.62 -12.19 -16.62
CA VAL A 70 -10.02 -13.16 -15.71
C VAL A 70 -8.52 -12.95 -15.62
N VAL A 71 -7.98 -13.30 -14.46
CA VAL A 71 -6.55 -13.48 -14.25
C VAL A 71 -6.24 -14.97 -14.29
N TYR A 72 -5.26 -15.35 -15.09
CA TYR A 72 -4.85 -16.74 -15.24
C TYR A 72 -3.33 -16.86 -15.34
N ARG A 73 -2.78 -18.04 -15.04
CA ARG A 73 -1.34 -18.30 -15.12
C ARG A 73 -0.95 -18.81 -16.50
N ALA A 74 0.04 -18.18 -17.11
CA ALA A 74 0.68 -18.65 -18.34
C ALA A 74 2.17 -18.30 -18.33
N GLY A 75 3.02 -19.25 -18.70
CA GLY A 75 4.47 -19.00 -18.79
C GLY A 75 5.13 -18.51 -17.50
N GLY A 76 4.59 -18.85 -16.33
CA GLY A 76 5.08 -18.41 -15.03
C GLY A 76 4.66 -17.01 -14.60
N ILE A 77 3.83 -16.31 -15.40
CA ILE A 77 3.30 -14.99 -15.09
C ILE A 77 1.77 -15.02 -14.99
N ASN A 78 1.20 -13.98 -14.36
CA ASN A 78 -0.24 -13.75 -14.36
C ASN A 78 -0.62 -12.90 -15.58
N VAL A 79 -1.62 -13.34 -16.33
CA VAL A 79 -2.13 -12.68 -17.53
C VAL A 79 -3.60 -12.30 -17.29
N ILE A 80 -3.99 -11.10 -17.72
CA ILE A 80 -5.35 -10.56 -17.56
C ILE A 80 -5.98 -10.43 -18.93
N HIS A 81 -7.03 -11.20 -19.22
CA HIS A 81 -7.73 -11.17 -20.51
C HIS A 81 -9.22 -11.42 -20.38
N ARG A 82 -9.97 -11.10 -21.44
CA ARG A 82 -11.42 -11.29 -21.49
C ARG A 82 -11.78 -12.67 -22.04
N VAL A 83 -12.73 -13.31 -21.40
CA VAL A 83 -13.32 -14.57 -21.85
C VAL A 83 -14.18 -14.31 -23.07
N VAL A 84 -13.86 -14.96 -24.18
CA VAL A 84 -14.61 -14.86 -25.45
C VAL A 84 -15.42 -16.12 -25.75
N LYS A 85 -15.10 -17.24 -25.10
CA LYS A 85 -15.84 -18.49 -25.25
C LYS A 85 -15.72 -19.34 -23.98
N VAL A 86 -16.81 -20.00 -23.60
CA VAL A 86 -16.86 -20.99 -22.53
C VAL A 86 -17.37 -22.31 -23.12
N GLN A 87 -16.67 -23.41 -22.86
CA GLN A 87 -17.00 -24.74 -23.39
C GLN A 87 -16.88 -25.79 -22.29
N ALA A 88 -17.76 -26.79 -22.32
CA ALA A 88 -17.60 -28.01 -21.53
C ALA A 88 -16.86 -29.06 -22.38
N VAL A 89 -15.73 -29.56 -21.90
CA VAL A 89 -14.91 -30.58 -22.57
C VAL A 89 -14.59 -31.68 -21.56
N GLY A 90 -15.10 -32.90 -21.79
CA GLY A 90 -14.82 -34.03 -20.90
C GLY A 90 -15.36 -33.89 -19.48
N GLY A 91 -16.34 -33.00 -19.25
CA GLY A 91 -16.86 -32.67 -17.92
C GLY A 91 -16.21 -31.42 -17.30
N ASP A 92 -15.12 -30.92 -17.86
CA ASP A 92 -14.42 -29.73 -17.38
C ASP A 92 -14.83 -28.48 -18.15
N THR A 93 -14.81 -27.33 -17.48
CA THR A 93 -15.01 -26.03 -18.13
C THR A 93 -13.68 -25.50 -18.68
N VAL A 94 -13.66 -25.19 -19.97
CA VAL A 94 -12.51 -24.65 -20.71
C VAL A 94 -12.88 -23.27 -21.24
N LEU A 95 -12.04 -22.28 -20.91
CA LEU A 95 -12.22 -20.89 -21.30
C LEU A 95 -11.28 -20.56 -22.46
N THR A 96 -11.82 -19.93 -23.50
CA THR A 96 -11.00 -19.23 -24.49
C THR A 96 -10.96 -17.76 -24.10
N VAL A 97 -9.75 -17.24 -23.89
CA VAL A 97 -9.51 -15.86 -23.49
C VAL A 97 -8.80 -15.09 -24.60
N LYS A 98 -8.94 -13.78 -24.59
CA LYS A 98 -8.34 -12.88 -25.55
C LYS A 98 -8.14 -11.51 -24.92
N GLY A 99 -6.98 -10.89 -25.15
CA GLY A 99 -6.81 -9.46 -24.88
C GLY A 99 -7.74 -8.61 -25.74
N ASP A 100 -8.39 -7.62 -25.15
CA ASP A 100 -9.32 -6.72 -25.86
C ASP A 100 -8.67 -6.09 -27.11
N ASN A 101 -7.39 -5.76 -27.03
CA ASN A 101 -6.57 -5.19 -28.11
C ASN A 101 -5.84 -6.24 -28.98
N ASN A 102 -5.91 -7.53 -28.65
CA ASN A 102 -5.24 -8.57 -29.42
C ASN A 102 -6.02 -8.91 -30.70
N ARG A 103 -5.34 -9.37 -31.76
CA ARG A 103 -6.01 -9.82 -33.00
C ARG A 103 -6.61 -11.22 -32.88
N TYR A 104 -5.93 -12.10 -32.16
CA TYR A 104 -6.29 -13.50 -32.01
C TYR A 104 -6.53 -13.83 -30.54
N ALA A 105 -7.28 -14.90 -30.30
CA ALA A 105 -7.39 -15.49 -28.98
C ALA A 105 -6.04 -16.07 -28.54
N ASP A 106 -5.91 -16.23 -27.23
CA ASP A 106 -4.72 -16.79 -26.64
C ASP A 106 -4.56 -18.27 -27.04
N PRO A 107 -3.33 -18.73 -27.30
CA PRO A 107 -3.09 -20.02 -27.96
C PRO A 107 -3.44 -21.22 -27.07
N VAL A 108 -3.39 -21.04 -25.74
CA VAL A 108 -3.67 -22.09 -24.77
C VAL A 108 -4.98 -21.76 -24.06
N PRO A 109 -6.00 -22.63 -24.14
CA PRO A 109 -7.23 -22.46 -23.37
C PRO A 109 -6.98 -22.47 -21.86
N VAL A 110 -7.77 -21.71 -21.11
CA VAL A 110 -7.66 -21.61 -19.66
C VAL A 110 -8.61 -22.60 -19.00
N THR A 111 -8.04 -23.54 -18.26
CA THR A 111 -8.74 -24.51 -17.41
C THR A 111 -8.71 -24.06 -15.95
N SER A 112 -9.53 -24.68 -15.08
CA SER A 112 -9.65 -24.34 -13.66
C SER A 112 -8.31 -24.30 -12.90
N ASN A 113 -7.34 -25.16 -13.25
CA ASN A 113 -6.00 -25.18 -12.64
C ASN A 113 -5.11 -23.99 -13.05
N LEU A 114 -5.41 -23.32 -14.16
CA LEU A 114 -4.71 -22.13 -14.62
C LEU A 114 -5.42 -20.84 -14.18
N LEU A 115 -6.70 -20.94 -13.84
CA LEU A 115 -7.51 -19.82 -13.38
C LEU A 115 -7.02 -19.34 -12.00
N VAL A 116 -6.78 -18.04 -11.88
CA VAL A 116 -6.46 -17.39 -10.59
C VAL A 116 -7.73 -16.75 -10.03
N GLY A 117 -8.48 -16.04 -10.87
CA GLY A 117 -9.73 -15.44 -10.45
C GLY A 117 -10.34 -14.52 -11.50
N LYS A 118 -11.46 -13.92 -11.10
CA LYS A 118 -12.22 -12.96 -11.90
C LYS A 118 -11.90 -11.54 -11.46
N VAL A 119 -11.61 -10.66 -12.40
CA VAL A 119 -11.49 -9.22 -12.14
C VAL A 119 -12.89 -8.69 -11.86
N VAL A 120 -13.10 -8.17 -10.65
CA VAL A 120 -14.39 -7.61 -10.21
C VAL A 120 -14.45 -6.11 -10.43
N THR A 121 -13.33 -5.41 -10.31
CA THR A 121 -13.23 -3.97 -10.57
C THR A 121 -11.79 -3.57 -10.89
N VAL A 122 -11.63 -2.40 -11.49
CA VAL A 122 -10.34 -1.82 -11.85
C VAL A 122 -10.25 -0.43 -11.24
N VAL A 123 -9.21 -0.18 -10.44
CA VAL A 123 -8.93 1.14 -9.89
C VAL A 123 -7.83 1.79 -10.70
N GLN A 124 -8.17 2.88 -11.39
CA GLN A 124 -7.25 3.55 -12.29
C GLN A 124 -6.07 4.17 -11.53
N TYR A 125 -4.88 4.12 -12.13
CA TYR A 125 -3.63 4.73 -11.61
C TYR A 125 -3.06 4.18 -10.29
N LEU A 126 -3.75 3.27 -9.59
CA LEU A 126 -3.25 2.72 -8.32
C LEU A 126 -2.22 1.60 -8.49
N GLY A 127 -2.16 0.95 -9.65
CA GLY A 127 -1.23 -0.14 -9.92
C GLY A 127 0.23 0.29 -9.80
N THR A 128 0.53 1.53 -10.19
CA THR A 128 1.91 2.08 -10.15
C THR A 128 2.45 2.16 -8.72
N PHE A 129 1.62 2.50 -7.72
CA PHE A 129 2.07 2.69 -6.34
C PHE A 129 2.29 1.38 -5.57
N VAL A 130 1.73 0.26 -6.05
CA VAL A 130 1.84 -1.06 -5.40
C VAL A 130 2.90 -1.94 -6.04
N GLN A 131 3.67 -1.41 -7.00
CA GLN A 131 4.75 -2.10 -7.70
C GLN A 131 6.14 -1.56 -7.31
N PRO A 132 7.18 -2.42 -7.28
CA PRO A 132 8.56 -1.95 -7.21
C PRO A 132 8.97 -1.08 -8.40
N PRO A 133 9.81 -0.04 -8.20
CA PRO A 133 10.37 0.41 -6.92
C PRO A 133 9.45 1.40 -6.16
N TYR A 134 8.33 1.82 -6.76
CA TYR A 134 7.46 2.87 -6.23
C TYR A 134 6.89 2.53 -4.85
N ASN A 135 6.51 1.27 -4.62
CA ASN A 135 6.04 0.82 -3.32
C ASN A 135 7.05 1.08 -2.19
N TYR A 136 8.34 0.87 -2.44
CA TYR A 136 9.41 1.12 -1.47
C TYR A 136 9.62 2.61 -1.21
N VAL A 137 9.56 3.43 -2.27
CA VAL A 137 9.66 4.89 -2.14
C VAL A 137 8.51 5.44 -1.31
N VAL A 138 7.28 4.99 -1.58
CA VAL A 138 6.11 5.44 -0.82
C VAL A 138 6.17 4.97 0.63
N ALA A 139 6.56 3.72 0.89
CA ALA A 139 6.74 3.21 2.24
C ALA A 139 7.81 4.01 3.00
N PHE A 140 8.94 4.32 2.36
CA PHE A 140 10.00 5.13 2.96
C PHE A 140 9.52 6.54 3.33
N VAL A 141 8.82 7.23 2.41
CA VAL A 141 8.27 8.56 2.67
C VAL A 141 7.29 8.53 3.84
N LEU A 142 6.38 7.54 3.88
CA LEU A 142 5.43 7.41 4.98
C LEU A 142 6.12 7.14 6.33
N ILE A 143 7.16 6.32 6.36
CA ILE A 143 7.95 6.07 7.57
C ILE A 143 8.63 7.36 8.04
N VAL A 144 9.24 8.12 7.13
CA VAL A 144 9.88 9.41 7.46
C VAL A 144 8.85 10.39 8.03
N LEU A 145 7.67 10.50 7.42
CA LEU A 145 6.60 11.37 7.92
C LEU A 145 6.13 10.95 9.32
N LEU A 146 5.93 9.65 9.56
CA LEU A 146 5.56 9.15 10.88
C LEU A 146 6.64 9.41 11.95
N VAL A 147 7.92 9.31 11.58
CA VAL A 147 9.04 9.60 12.50
C VAL A 147 9.10 11.10 12.82
N VAL A 148 8.96 11.98 11.82
CA VAL A 148 8.93 13.43 12.03
C VAL A 148 7.76 13.80 12.95
N ASP A 149 6.56 13.30 12.66
CA ASP A 149 5.37 13.54 13.50
C ASP A 149 5.59 13.04 14.94
N TYR A 150 6.20 11.87 15.12
CA TYR A 150 6.52 11.34 16.44
C TYR A 150 7.54 12.20 17.19
N MET A 151 8.60 12.66 16.51
CA MET A 151 9.64 13.51 17.10
C MET A 151 9.07 14.87 17.54
N ASP A 152 8.25 15.49 16.70
CA ASP A 152 7.62 16.77 17.01
C ASP A 152 6.59 16.63 18.15
N ALA A 153 5.85 15.52 18.19
CA ALA A 153 4.98 15.18 19.33
C ALA A 153 5.78 15.00 20.63
N GLY A 154 7.00 14.44 20.57
CA GLY A 154 7.91 14.33 21.71
C GLY A 154 8.40 15.68 22.22
N ARG A 155 8.86 16.54 21.30
CA ARG A 155 9.30 17.92 21.61
C ARG A 155 8.19 18.77 22.24
N ALA A 156 6.95 18.59 21.80
CA ALA A 156 5.80 19.27 22.36
C ALA A 156 5.49 18.87 23.82
N ARG A 157 5.90 17.67 24.24
CA ARG A 157 5.72 17.16 25.61
C ARG A 157 6.81 17.62 26.57
N GLU A 158 8.03 17.87 26.09
CA GLU A 158 9.18 18.21 26.95
C GLU A 158 9.14 19.64 27.52
N GLY A 159 8.42 20.57 26.89
CA GLY A 159 8.27 21.96 27.39
C GLY A 159 9.61 22.72 27.56
N PRO A 160 9.59 24.04 27.80
CA PRO A 160 10.82 24.76 28.14
C PRO A 160 11.36 24.22 29.46
N ARG A 161 12.54 23.59 29.44
CA ARG A 161 13.24 23.18 30.67
C ARG A 161 13.49 24.46 31.47
N ALA A 162 12.86 24.57 32.65
CA ALA A 162 13.05 25.73 33.51
C ALA A 162 14.56 25.92 33.76
N PRO A 163 15.08 27.16 33.72
CA PRO A 163 16.50 27.39 33.97
C PRO A 163 16.83 26.80 35.34
N GLU A 164 17.83 25.90 35.38
CA GLU A 164 18.36 25.37 36.62
C GLU A 164 18.71 26.58 37.50
N THR A 165 17.94 26.77 38.57
CA THR A 165 18.29 27.74 39.60
C THR A 165 19.58 27.25 40.23
N SER A 166 20.70 27.76 39.73
CA SER A 166 22.00 27.59 40.34
C SER A 166 21.94 28.21 41.73
N THR A 167 21.70 27.38 42.74
CA THR A 167 21.92 27.76 44.12
C THR A 167 23.41 28.12 44.25
N PRO A 168 23.78 29.36 44.66
CA PRO A 168 25.19 29.71 44.77
C PRO A 168 25.82 28.91 45.91
N PRO A 169 27.13 28.58 45.83
CA PRO A 169 27.81 27.92 46.93
C PRO A 169 27.87 28.87 48.13
N THR A 170 27.26 28.47 49.25
CA THR A 170 27.46 29.13 50.54
C THR A 170 28.89 28.84 51.01
N HIS A 171 29.80 29.77 50.73
CA HIS A 171 31.06 29.92 51.45
C HIS A 171 30.81 30.76 52.71
N PRO A 172 31.03 30.26 53.93
CA PRO A 172 31.28 31.12 55.07
C PRO A 172 32.73 31.58 55.00
N GLY A 173 32.93 32.83 54.58
CA GLY A 173 34.20 33.53 54.71
C GLY A 173 34.56 33.73 56.19
N GLY A 174 35.83 33.48 56.51
CA GLY A 174 36.39 33.77 57.83
C GLY A 174 36.48 35.26 58.13
N GLY A 175 36.45 35.58 59.42
CA GLY A 175 36.72 36.90 59.96
C GLY A 175 37.21 36.77 61.40
N PHE A 176 38.44 37.21 61.64
CA PHE A 176 39.22 37.15 62.87
C PHE A 176 38.61 37.96 64.03
N GLN A 177 38.85 37.52 65.27
CA GLN A 177 39.08 38.43 66.40
C GLN A 177 40.15 37.85 67.34
N GLN A 178 41.18 38.66 67.60
CA GLN A 178 42.35 38.35 68.42
C GLN A 178 42.17 38.86 69.88
N GLY A 179 42.57 38.02 70.84
CA GLY A 179 43.27 38.33 72.11
C GLY A 179 42.50 39.03 73.26
N PRO A 180 43.11 39.17 74.48
CA PRO A 180 44.19 38.38 75.09
C PRO A 180 43.82 37.86 76.52
N GLY A 181 44.57 36.88 77.03
CA GLY A 181 44.50 36.39 78.42
C GLY A 181 45.51 35.30 78.68
#